data_AF-A0A7Y6UG97-F1
#
_entry.id   AF-A0A7Y6UG97-F1
#
_cell.length_a   1.000
_cell.length_b   1.000
_cell.length_c   1.000
_cell.angle_alpha   90.00
_cell.angle_beta   90.00
_cell.angle_gamma   90.00
#
_symmetry.space_group_name_H-M   'P 1'
#
loop_
_entity.id
_entity.type
_entity.pdbx_description
1 polymer ?
#
loop_
_entity_poly.entity_id
_entity_poly.type
_entity_poly.pdbx_seq_one_letter_code
_entity_poly.pdbx_strand_id
1 'polypeptide(L)'
;MRVLSGVLATVVLVTGCATQSYKIPASELQRLANTAPEERGLHVRVQQELGESEVGPPQPVTAETQIVFFPQINVYGPYERRRYYATNSTWGSNGSGGGSVRASGGGRGGFGSFKGGAGDGKGAAIAILAAAAVALVAVAAVEGSRFDGYAQLHPMHPVYLTGKDGGQVVMPLAWIDPQTAQWADHAIVRRTEGPWNQLERAPLDREGWNYAMFGGIGTFQSADGRKDNGTATTIQLGYFPRHEFGIVGSIFFGWRQNIVDETLFESRYTLELQGYPIHTGPLQVGGYLGGGGAYRFEDGIPGGNAGSTALIGGGMIQLDINTRLALTARLGLTRAHDERMTDAMFGLAVY
;
A
#
# COMPACT_ATOMS: atom_id res chain seq x y z
N MET A 1 -22.22 21.95 1.39
CA MET A 1 -23.01 20.72 1.56
C MET A 1 -23.17 19.89 0.28
N ARG A 2 -23.43 20.46 -0.91
CA ARG A 2 -23.60 19.67 -2.16
C ARG A 2 -22.36 18.88 -2.62
N VAL A 3 -21.15 19.34 -2.30
CA VAL A 3 -19.89 18.64 -2.65
C VAL A 3 -19.66 17.39 -1.79
N LEU A 4 -20.04 17.45 -0.51
CA LEU A 4 -19.94 16.31 0.43
C LEU A 4 -20.87 15.15 0.02
N SER A 5 -22.06 15.46 -0.49
CA SER A 5 -23.00 14.45 -1.00
C SER A 5 -22.50 13.72 -2.25
N GLY A 6 -21.76 14.40 -3.13
CA GLY A 6 -21.16 13.77 -4.32
C GLY A 6 -20.02 12.81 -3.99
N VAL A 7 -19.18 13.18 -3.02
CA VAL A 7 -18.04 12.36 -2.60
C VAL A 7 -18.51 11.09 -1.87
N LEU A 8 -19.54 11.16 -1.03
CA LEU A 8 -20.09 9.99 -0.33
C LEU A 8 -20.78 8.98 -1.27
N ALA A 9 -21.45 9.45 -2.32
CA ALA A 9 -22.14 8.59 -3.30
C ALA A 9 -21.16 7.81 -4.19
N THR A 10 -19.92 8.29 -4.35
CA THR A 10 -18.92 7.64 -5.21
C THR A 10 -18.24 6.46 -4.50
N VAL A 11 -18.14 6.49 -3.16
CA VAL A 11 -17.51 5.42 -2.37
C VAL A 11 -18.35 4.14 -2.32
N VAL A 12 -19.68 4.26 -2.37
CA VAL A 12 -20.59 3.09 -2.33
C VAL A 12 -20.58 2.29 -3.64
N LEU A 13 -20.10 2.85 -4.76
CA LEU A 13 -20.04 2.15 -6.04
C LEU A 13 -18.78 1.28 -6.22
N VAL A 14 -17.81 1.34 -5.30
CA VAL A 14 -16.54 0.60 -5.42
C VAL A 14 -16.59 -0.78 -4.73
N THR A 15 -17.65 -1.10 -3.98
CA THR A 15 -17.78 -2.38 -3.25
C THR A 15 -18.29 -3.55 -4.10
N GLY A 16 -18.20 -3.48 -5.42
CA GLY A 16 -19.15 -4.16 -6.32
C GLY A 16 -18.74 -5.46 -7.01
N CYS A 17 -17.46 -5.83 -7.09
CA CYS A 17 -17.07 -7.06 -7.80
C CYS A 17 -15.91 -7.75 -7.08
N ALA A 18 -16.23 -8.54 -6.04
CA ALA A 18 -15.25 -9.47 -5.47
C ALA A 18 -14.87 -10.46 -6.58
N THR A 19 -13.66 -10.28 -7.12
CA THR A 19 -13.11 -11.14 -8.16
C THR A 19 -12.88 -12.53 -7.57
N GLN A 20 -13.09 -13.57 -8.38
CA GLN A 20 -12.79 -14.95 -7.98
C GLN A 20 -11.39 -15.39 -8.38
N SER A 21 -10.61 -14.46 -8.94
CA SER A 21 -9.23 -14.66 -9.37
C SER A 21 -8.27 -14.19 -8.29
N TYR A 22 -7.24 -15.00 -8.06
CA TYR A 22 -6.20 -14.73 -7.09
C TYR A 22 -4.84 -14.92 -7.74
N LYS A 23 -3.95 -13.98 -7.49
CA LYS A 23 -2.57 -13.99 -7.92
C LYS A 23 -1.70 -14.77 -6.94
N ILE A 24 -0.91 -15.70 -7.45
CA ILE A 24 0.20 -16.35 -6.74
C ILE A 24 1.49 -15.62 -7.17
N PRO A 25 2.22 -14.99 -6.23
CA PRO A 25 3.42 -14.22 -6.56
C PRO A 25 4.59 -15.13 -6.99
N ALA A 26 5.53 -14.59 -7.78
CA ALA A 26 6.69 -15.32 -8.29
C ALA A 26 7.51 -16.03 -7.19
N SER A 27 7.71 -15.36 -6.05
CA SER A 27 8.45 -15.92 -4.92
C SER A 27 7.75 -17.16 -4.34
N GLU A 28 6.42 -17.17 -4.35
CA GLU A 28 5.63 -18.30 -3.90
C GLU A 28 5.70 -19.45 -4.90
N LEU A 29 5.65 -19.17 -6.21
CA LEU A 29 5.86 -20.18 -7.25
C LEU A 29 7.22 -20.88 -7.11
N GLN A 30 8.28 -20.13 -6.78
CA GLN A 30 9.60 -20.70 -6.53
C GLN A 30 9.61 -21.61 -5.29
N ARG A 31 8.92 -21.21 -4.21
CA ARG A 31 8.78 -22.06 -3.01
C ARG A 31 8.02 -23.34 -3.33
N LEU A 32 6.91 -23.23 -4.04
CA LEU A 32 6.07 -24.35 -4.46
C LEU A 32 6.82 -25.33 -5.37
N ALA A 33 7.62 -24.83 -6.32
CA ALA A 33 8.43 -25.67 -7.19
C ALA A 33 9.40 -26.58 -6.43
N ASN A 34 9.88 -26.13 -5.26
CA ASN A 34 10.77 -26.89 -4.38
C ASN A 34 10.02 -27.77 -3.35
N THR A 35 8.69 -27.71 -3.32
CA THR A 35 7.84 -28.53 -2.46
C THR A 35 7.40 -29.80 -3.20
N ALA A 36 7.19 -30.91 -2.48
CA ALA A 36 6.70 -32.16 -3.08
C ALA A 36 5.35 -31.94 -3.79
N PRO A 37 5.10 -32.54 -4.98
CA PRO A 37 3.90 -32.28 -5.78
C PRO A 37 2.58 -32.41 -5.01
N GLU A 38 2.49 -33.37 -4.10
CA GLU A 38 1.32 -33.66 -3.28
C GLU A 38 1.08 -32.60 -2.19
N GLU A 39 2.15 -31.93 -1.74
CA GLU A 39 2.12 -30.96 -0.64
C GLU A 39 1.99 -29.50 -1.11
N ARG A 40 2.25 -29.22 -2.40
CA ARG A 40 2.19 -27.87 -2.99
C ARG A 40 0.86 -27.17 -2.74
N GLY A 41 -0.23 -27.92 -2.75
CA GLY A 41 -1.57 -27.39 -2.53
C GLY A 41 -1.90 -27.05 -1.07
N LEU A 42 -1.11 -27.49 -0.09
CA LEU A 42 -1.53 -27.40 1.31
C LEU A 42 -1.54 -25.98 1.88
N HIS A 43 -0.63 -25.12 1.40
CA HIS A 43 -0.46 -23.78 1.93
C HIS A 43 0.10 -22.90 0.81
N VAL A 44 -0.79 -22.22 0.07
CA VAL A 44 -0.45 -21.40 -1.10
C VAL A 44 -0.75 -19.94 -0.81
N ARG A 45 0.24 -19.07 -0.93
CA ARG A 45 0.04 -17.61 -0.83
C ARG A 45 -0.71 -17.11 -2.07
N VAL A 46 -1.82 -16.44 -1.82
CA VAL A 46 -2.74 -15.92 -2.83
C VAL A 46 -3.13 -14.48 -2.52
N GLN A 47 -3.21 -13.64 -3.54
CA GLN A 47 -3.57 -12.22 -3.46
C GLN A 47 -4.74 -11.94 -4.38
N GLN A 48 -5.86 -11.50 -3.84
CA GLN A 48 -7.04 -11.18 -4.64
C GLN A 48 -6.76 -9.95 -5.51
N GLU A 49 -7.00 -10.09 -6.82
CA GLU A 49 -6.80 -8.99 -7.77
C GLU A 49 -8.01 -8.04 -7.77
N LEU A 50 -7.76 -6.75 -8.02
CA LEU A 50 -8.84 -5.82 -8.38
C LEU A 50 -9.08 -5.86 -9.88
N GLY A 51 -10.32 -6.19 -10.26
CA GLY A 51 -10.76 -6.13 -11.65
C GLY A 51 -10.73 -7.48 -12.36
N GLU A 52 -11.12 -7.45 -13.63
CA GLU A 52 -11.09 -8.64 -14.45
C GLU A 52 -9.63 -9.06 -14.66
N SER A 53 -9.28 -10.26 -14.19
CA SER A 53 -7.96 -10.85 -14.45
C SER A 53 -7.76 -10.97 -15.96
N GLU A 54 -6.55 -10.72 -16.45
CA GLU A 54 -6.19 -10.85 -17.89
C GLU A 54 -6.46 -12.26 -18.45
N VAL A 55 -6.65 -13.23 -17.57
CA VAL A 55 -7.10 -14.56 -17.94
C VAL A 55 -8.58 -14.46 -18.35
N GLY A 56 -8.83 -14.59 -19.65
CA GLY A 56 -10.19 -14.65 -20.23
C GLY A 56 -11.07 -15.72 -19.57
N PRO A 57 -12.40 -15.70 -19.78
CA PRO A 57 -13.33 -16.58 -19.08
C PRO A 57 -12.88 -18.05 -19.17
N PRO A 58 -13.19 -18.89 -18.16
CA PRO A 58 -12.86 -20.31 -18.21
C PRO A 58 -13.34 -20.86 -19.55
N GLN A 59 -12.41 -21.41 -20.35
CA GLN A 59 -12.78 -22.02 -21.64
C GLN A 59 -13.65 -23.24 -21.31
N PRO A 60 -14.91 -23.30 -21.78
CA PRO A 60 -15.77 -24.43 -21.49
C PRO A 60 -15.13 -25.70 -22.08
N VAL A 61 -15.15 -26.79 -21.30
CA VAL A 61 -14.71 -28.08 -21.82
C VAL A 61 -15.71 -28.54 -22.87
N THR A 62 -15.38 -28.34 -24.15
CA THR A 62 -16.17 -28.84 -25.28
C THR A 62 -15.74 -30.24 -25.67
N ALA A 63 -16.53 -30.91 -26.52
CA ALA A 63 -16.18 -32.23 -27.07
C ALA A 63 -14.87 -32.23 -27.89
N GLU A 64 -14.38 -31.05 -28.30
CA GLU A 64 -13.13 -30.86 -29.04
C GLU A 64 -11.92 -30.69 -28.09
N THR A 65 -12.15 -30.60 -26.78
CA THR A 65 -11.08 -30.41 -25.80
C THR A 65 -10.21 -31.66 -25.74
N GLN A 66 -8.99 -31.57 -26.27
CA GLN A 66 -8.06 -32.68 -26.27
C GLN A 66 -7.45 -32.85 -24.87
N ILE A 67 -7.83 -33.93 -24.18
CA ILE A 67 -7.18 -34.32 -22.92
C ILE A 67 -5.82 -34.93 -23.28
N VAL A 68 -4.76 -34.14 -23.12
CA VAL A 68 -3.39 -34.63 -23.34
C VAL A 68 -2.88 -35.28 -22.06
N PHE A 69 -2.84 -36.61 -22.04
CA PHE A 69 -2.15 -37.35 -20.99
C PHE A 69 -0.65 -37.34 -21.29
N PHE A 70 0.14 -36.70 -20.43
CA PHE A 70 1.58 -36.87 -20.40
C PHE A 70 1.92 -37.96 -19.37
N PRO A 71 2.01 -39.25 -19.75
CA PRO A 71 2.55 -40.23 -18.82
C PRO A 71 3.98 -39.81 -18.47
N GLN A 72 4.26 -39.65 -17.17
CA GLN A 72 5.65 -39.50 -16.71
C GLN A 72 6.37 -40.84 -16.95
N ILE A 73 6.96 -40.99 -18.14
CA ILE A 73 7.83 -42.10 -18.43
C ILE A 73 9.17 -41.78 -17.76
N ASN A 74 9.34 -42.22 -16.51
CA ASN A 74 10.64 -42.24 -15.84
C ASN A 74 11.52 -43.30 -16.52
N VAL A 75 12.16 -42.93 -17.63
CA VAL A 75 13.17 -43.77 -18.27
C VAL A 75 14.45 -43.70 -17.42
N TYR A 76 14.61 -44.66 -16.51
CA TYR A 76 15.91 -44.96 -15.93
C TYR A 76 16.80 -45.58 -17.00
N GLY A 77 17.43 -44.74 -17.82
CA GLY A 77 18.46 -45.14 -18.78
C GLY A 77 19.86 -45.02 -18.15
N PRO A 78 20.71 -46.05 -18.24
CA PRO A 78 22.11 -45.92 -17.86
C PRO A 78 22.84 -45.14 -18.98
N TYR A 79 23.53 -44.07 -18.59
CA TYR A 79 24.63 -43.42 -19.31
C TYR A 79 24.58 -43.47 -20.85
N GLU A 80 24.04 -42.44 -21.51
CA GLU A 80 24.49 -42.10 -22.86
C GLU A 80 24.66 -40.58 -23.05
N ARG A 81 25.93 -40.20 -23.24
CA ARG A 81 26.37 -38.91 -23.77
C ARG A 81 25.71 -38.69 -25.12
N ARG A 82 24.88 -37.65 -25.26
CA ARG A 82 24.54 -37.09 -26.59
C ARG A 82 25.07 -35.66 -26.73
N ARG A 83 26.16 -35.58 -27.50
CA ARG A 83 26.59 -34.40 -28.25
C ARG A 83 25.49 -34.00 -29.22
N TYR A 84 25.07 -32.75 -29.17
CA TYR A 84 24.36 -32.12 -30.29
C TYR A 84 25.37 -31.35 -31.15
N TYR A 85 25.41 -31.72 -32.43
CA TYR A 85 25.99 -30.92 -33.50
C TYR A 85 25.16 -29.64 -33.66
N ALA A 86 25.81 -28.47 -33.55
CA ALA A 86 25.28 -27.21 -34.04
C ALA A 86 26.02 -26.87 -35.35
N THR A 87 25.35 -27.09 -36.46
CA THR A 87 25.77 -26.69 -37.80
C THR A 87 25.34 -25.25 -38.08
N ASN A 88 26.26 -24.51 -38.70
CA ASN A 88 26.17 -23.14 -39.17
C ASN A 88 24.93 -22.80 -40.02
N SER A 89 24.36 -21.62 -39.79
CA SER A 89 24.04 -20.62 -40.85
C SER A 89 23.98 -19.23 -40.19
N THR A 90 24.98 -18.36 -40.33
CA THR A 90 25.32 -17.41 -41.42
C THR A 90 24.45 -16.13 -41.45
N TRP A 91 25.05 -15.01 -41.01
CA TRP A 91 25.03 -13.61 -41.53
C TRP A 91 23.68 -12.97 -41.94
N GLY A 92 23.35 -11.70 -41.69
CA GLY A 92 24.00 -10.48 -41.21
C GLY A 92 22.88 -9.41 -41.06
N SER A 93 23.05 -8.29 -40.38
CA SER A 93 23.52 -7.04 -41.01
C SER A 93 23.34 -5.88 -40.03
N ASN A 94 24.26 -4.93 -40.15
CA ASN A 94 24.37 -3.62 -39.51
C ASN A 94 23.07 -2.80 -39.44
N GLY A 95 22.97 -2.00 -38.38
CA GLY A 95 22.04 -0.88 -38.25
C GLY A 95 22.49 0.12 -37.19
N SER A 96 23.45 0.96 -37.56
CA SER A 96 23.86 2.18 -36.85
C SER A 96 22.78 3.26 -36.82
N GLY A 97 22.64 3.95 -35.69
CA GLY A 97 21.94 5.23 -35.55
C GLY A 97 21.70 5.49 -34.06
N GLY A 98 22.29 6.48 -33.38
CA GLY A 98 22.48 7.86 -33.82
C GLY A 98 21.24 8.65 -33.37
N GLY A 99 21.27 9.22 -32.15
CA GLY A 99 20.11 9.90 -31.58
C GLY A 99 20.41 10.63 -30.27
N SER A 100 21.31 11.61 -30.32
CA SER A 100 21.41 12.66 -29.30
C SER A 100 20.19 13.60 -29.39
N VAL A 101 19.48 13.81 -28.28
CA VAL A 101 18.62 14.99 -28.12
C VAL A 101 18.91 15.63 -26.76
N ARG A 102 19.55 16.79 -26.82
CA ARG A 102 19.53 17.81 -25.76
C ARG A 102 18.25 18.62 -25.91
N ALA A 103 17.53 18.82 -24.82
CA ALA A 103 16.70 19.99 -24.53
C ALA A 103 16.44 19.98 -23.02
N SER A 104 17.16 20.75 -22.20
CA SER A 104 16.83 22.15 -21.84
C SER A 104 15.34 22.38 -21.64
N GLY A 105 14.92 22.43 -20.37
CA GLY A 105 13.56 22.78 -19.98
C GLY A 105 13.50 22.98 -18.48
N GLY A 106 14.07 24.08 -18.00
CA GLY A 106 13.87 24.54 -16.63
C GLY A 106 12.39 24.85 -16.41
N GLY A 107 11.74 24.04 -15.59
CA GLY A 107 10.41 24.30 -15.07
C GLY A 107 10.48 24.36 -13.56
N ARG A 108 10.75 25.55 -13.01
CA ARG A 108 10.42 25.87 -11.63
C ARG A 108 8.89 25.80 -11.53
N GLY A 109 8.37 24.63 -11.18
CA GLY A 109 6.99 24.46 -10.75
C GLY A 109 6.84 25.17 -9.42
N GLY A 110 6.49 26.45 -9.48
CA GLY A 110 6.07 27.22 -8.33
C GLY A 110 4.91 26.50 -7.67
N PHE A 111 5.11 26.11 -6.41
CA PHE A 111 4.01 25.79 -5.52
C PHE A 111 3.07 26.99 -5.54
N GLY A 112 1.91 26.79 -6.17
CA GLY A 112 0.87 27.78 -6.30
C GLY A 112 0.55 28.34 -4.93
N SER A 113 0.85 29.63 -4.76
CA SER A 113 0.34 30.47 -3.71
C SER A 113 -1.18 30.31 -3.71
N PHE A 114 -1.72 29.59 -2.73
CA PHE A 114 -3.14 29.60 -2.39
C PHE A 114 -3.49 31.02 -1.94
N LYS A 115 -3.74 31.90 -2.91
CA LYS A 115 -4.27 33.25 -2.70
C LYS A 115 -5.79 33.12 -2.55
N GLY A 116 -6.21 32.38 -1.52
CA GLY A 116 -7.58 32.38 -1.03
C GLY A 116 -7.77 33.62 -0.17
N GLY A 117 -8.82 34.40 -0.46
CA GLY A 117 -9.22 35.52 0.38
C GLY A 117 -9.34 35.08 1.84
N ALA A 118 -9.04 35.99 2.75
CA ALA A 118 -9.09 35.82 4.20
C ALA A 118 -10.50 35.42 4.67
N GLY A 119 -10.84 34.14 4.48
CA GLY A 119 -12.05 33.48 4.92
C GLY A 119 -11.64 32.27 5.73
N ASP A 120 -11.95 32.33 7.02
CA ASP A 120 -11.92 31.28 8.04
C ASP A 120 -11.05 30.04 7.71
N GLY A 121 -9.77 30.07 8.10
CA GLY A 121 -8.84 28.95 7.91
C GLY A 121 -9.34 27.63 8.50
N LYS A 122 -10.23 27.70 9.50
CA LYS A 122 -10.93 26.54 10.08
C LYS A 122 -11.84 25.87 9.06
N GLY A 123 -12.60 26.65 8.28
CA GLY A 123 -13.49 26.14 7.25
C GLY A 123 -12.74 25.37 6.16
N ALA A 124 -11.60 25.90 5.70
CA ALA A 124 -10.74 25.22 4.75
C ALA A 124 -10.14 23.92 5.34
N ALA A 125 -9.66 23.96 6.58
CA ALA A 125 -9.15 22.78 7.27
C ALA A 125 -10.22 21.67 7.41
N ILE A 126 -11.43 22.03 7.82
CA ILE A 126 -12.56 21.08 7.93
C ILE A 126 -12.85 20.43 6.57
N ALA A 127 -12.84 21.20 5.47
CA ALA A 127 -13.06 20.67 4.14
C ALA A 127 -11.97 19.68 3.72
N ILE A 128 -10.69 19.99 3.98
CA ILE A 128 -9.55 19.11 3.71
C ILE A 128 -9.68 17.82 4.54
N LEU A 129 -9.96 17.94 5.83
CA LEU A 129 -10.14 16.80 6.74
C LEU A 129 -11.28 15.89 6.29
N ALA A 130 -12.42 16.46 5.89
CA ALA A 130 -13.55 15.69 5.40
C ALA A 130 -13.19 14.95 4.09
N ALA A 131 -12.53 15.61 3.15
CA ALA A 131 -12.09 14.96 1.91
C ALA A 131 -11.08 13.83 2.17
N ALA A 132 -10.10 14.07 3.03
CA ALA A 132 -9.08 13.10 3.42
C ALA A 132 -9.68 11.89 4.14
N ALA A 133 -10.63 12.10 5.04
CA ALA A 133 -11.34 11.04 5.74
C ALA A 133 -12.14 10.17 4.76
N VAL A 134 -12.83 10.77 3.79
CA VAL A 134 -13.57 9.98 2.80
C VAL A 134 -12.61 9.19 1.90
N ALA A 135 -11.50 9.80 1.45
CA ALA A 135 -10.47 9.09 0.72
C ALA A 135 -9.91 7.90 1.52
N LEU A 136 -9.66 8.08 2.82
CA LEU A 136 -9.17 7.01 3.69
C LEU A 136 -10.19 5.88 3.79
N VAL A 137 -11.46 6.19 4.06
CA VAL A 137 -12.51 5.18 4.17
C VAL A 137 -12.66 4.41 2.86
N ALA A 138 -12.59 5.09 1.72
CA ALA A 138 -12.66 4.44 0.41
C ALA A 138 -11.49 3.48 0.20
N VAL A 139 -10.26 3.94 0.43
CA VAL A 139 -9.05 3.13 0.29
C VAL A 139 -9.05 1.97 1.28
N ALA A 140 -9.39 2.23 2.54
CA ALA A 140 -9.48 1.21 3.60
C ALA A 140 -10.60 0.19 3.33
N ALA A 141 -11.71 0.57 2.71
CA ALA A 141 -12.75 -0.37 2.31
C ALA A 141 -12.27 -1.26 1.16
N VAL A 142 -11.61 -0.67 0.15
CA VAL A 142 -11.05 -1.40 -0.99
C VAL A 142 -9.97 -2.38 -0.53
N GLU A 143 -8.93 -1.90 0.14
CA GLU A 143 -7.83 -2.74 0.64
C GLU A 143 -8.28 -3.66 1.79
N GLY A 144 -9.26 -3.23 2.58
CA GLY A 144 -9.90 -4.00 3.66
C GLY A 144 -10.61 -5.25 3.15
N SER A 145 -11.31 -5.11 2.02
CA SER A 145 -12.14 -6.17 1.45
C SER A 145 -11.32 -7.25 0.73
N ARG A 146 -10.11 -6.93 0.26
CA ARG A 146 -9.27 -7.89 -0.44
C ARG A 146 -8.81 -9.00 0.47
N PHE A 147 -8.86 -10.22 -0.04
CA PHE A 147 -8.17 -11.33 0.59
C PHE A 147 -6.72 -11.39 0.08
N ASP A 148 -5.78 -11.29 1.01
CA ASP A 148 -4.37 -11.61 0.80
C ASP A 148 -3.95 -12.48 1.99
N GLY A 149 -3.46 -13.67 1.68
CA GLY A 149 -3.18 -14.69 2.67
C GLY A 149 -2.93 -16.03 2.03
N TYR A 150 -3.28 -17.07 2.76
CA TYR A 150 -3.01 -18.45 2.38
C TYR A 150 -4.31 -19.18 2.07
N ALA A 151 -4.24 -20.05 1.07
CA ALA A 151 -5.31 -20.95 0.71
C ALA A 151 -4.74 -22.36 0.50
N GLN A 152 -5.55 -23.35 0.84
CA GLN A 152 -5.32 -24.73 0.43
C GLN A 152 -6.04 -24.96 -0.90
N LEU A 153 -5.27 -25.43 -1.88
CA LEU A 153 -5.67 -25.75 -3.24
C LEU A 153 -5.49 -27.25 -3.47
N HIS A 154 -6.24 -27.83 -4.41
CA HIS A 154 -5.98 -29.19 -4.85
C HIS A 154 -4.68 -29.27 -5.69
N PRO A 155 -3.87 -30.35 -5.61
CA PRO A 155 -2.66 -30.47 -6.45
C PRO A 155 -2.94 -30.38 -7.96
N MET A 156 -4.14 -30.79 -8.39
CA MET A 156 -4.60 -30.67 -9.78
C MET A 156 -5.34 -29.35 -10.09
N HIS A 157 -5.33 -28.37 -9.19
CA HIS A 157 -5.94 -27.07 -9.44
C HIS A 157 -5.24 -26.39 -10.62
N PRO A 158 -5.99 -25.87 -11.61
CA PRO A 158 -5.38 -25.21 -12.77
C PRO A 158 -4.73 -23.89 -12.34
N VAL A 159 -3.52 -23.67 -12.82
CA VAL A 159 -2.72 -22.47 -12.57
C VAL A 159 -2.39 -21.84 -13.91
N TYR A 160 -2.85 -20.60 -14.11
CA TYR A 160 -2.56 -19.81 -15.30
C TYR A 160 -1.29 -19.01 -15.04
N LEU A 161 -0.17 -19.47 -15.59
CA LEU A 161 1.13 -18.83 -15.44
C LEU A 161 1.32 -17.79 -16.54
N THR A 162 1.80 -16.62 -16.14
CA THR A 162 2.24 -15.56 -17.05
C THR A 162 3.76 -15.44 -16.92
N GLY A 163 4.48 -15.62 -18.01
CA GLY A 163 5.93 -15.49 -18.11
C GLY A 163 6.40 -14.05 -18.08
N LYS A 164 7.67 -13.84 -17.76
CA LYS A 164 8.34 -12.52 -17.86
C LYS A 164 8.39 -11.95 -19.28
N ASP A 165 8.23 -12.81 -20.27
CA ASP A 165 8.13 -12.49 -21.70
C ASP A 165 6.68 -12.22 -22.15
N GLY A 166 5.70 -12.30 -21.24
CA GLY A 166 4.28 -12.19 -21.53
C GLY A 166 3.65 -13.48 -22.08
N GLY A 167 4.42 -14.56 -22.23
CA GLY A 167 3.87 -15.86 -22.62
C GLY A 167 2.92 -16.40 -21.56
N GLN A 168 1.90 -17.15 -21.96
CA GLN A 168 0.92 -17.73 -21.04
C GLN A 168 0.91 -19.26 -21.18
N VAL A 169 0.84 -19.96 -20.06
CA VAL A 169 0.69 -21.42 -20.01
C VAL A 169 -0.23 -21.81 -18.86
N VAL A 170 -1.05 -22.83 -19.08
CA VAL A 170 -1.93 -23.39 -18.03
C VAL A 170 -1.44 -24.77 -17.67
N MET A 171 -1.23 -25.02 -16.39
CA MET A 171 -0.86 -26.35 -15.90
C MET A 171 -1.39 -26.62 -14.49
N PRO A 172 -1.46 -27.89 -14.07
CA PRO A 172 -1.75 -28.24 -12.68
C PRO A 172 -0.71 -27.67 -11.71
N LEU A 173 -1.14 -27.26 -10.52
CA LEU A 173 -0.25 -26.81 -9.43
C LEU A 173 0.87 -27.82 -9.12
N ALA A 174 0.55 -29.11 -9.14
CA ALA A 174 1.47 -30.22 -8.92
C ALA A 174 2.58 -30.34 -9.98
N TRP A 175 2.46 -29.65 -11.13
CA TRP A 175 3.42 -29.75 -12.24
C TRP A 175 4.39 -28.58 -12.32
N ILE A 176 4.23 -27.56 -11.47
CA ILE A 176 5.14 -26.40 -11.45
C ILE A 176 6.55 -26.83 -11.06
N ASP A 177 7.48 -26.85 -11.99
CA ASP A 177 8.88 -27.19 -11.72
C ASP A 177 9.76 -25.93 -11.52
N PRO A 178 11.02 -26.08 -11.07
CA PRO A 178 11.89 -24.93 -10.84
C PRO A 178 12.14 -24.10 -12.10
N GLN A 179 12.18 -24.71 -13.28
CA GLN A 179 12.42 -23.99 -14.54
C GLN A 179 11.20 -23.12 -14.89
N THR A 180 10.00 -23.67 -14.78
CA THR A 180 8.73 -22.98 -15.01
C THR A 180 8.54 -21.86 -14.00
N ALA A 181 8.80 -22.11 -12.72
CA ALA A 181 8.71 -21.08 -11.69
C ALA A 181 9.73 -19.94 -11.85
N GLN A 182 10.90 -20.21 -12.43
CA GLN A 182 11.89 -19.17 -12.76
C GLN A 182 11.48 -18.31 -13.96
N TRP A 183 10.80 -18.90 -14.94
CA TRP A 183 10.28 -18.20 -16.11
C TRP A 183 9.04 -17.36 -15.78
N ALA A 184 8.14 -17.89 -14.93
CA ALA A 184 6.91 -17.22 -14.53
C ALA A 184 7.17 -15.93 -13.75
N ASP A 185 6.46 -14.87 -14.12
CA ASP A 185 6.35 -13.64 -13.34
C ASP A 185 5.31 -13.78 -12.23
N HIS A 186 4.16 -14.38 -12.55
CA HIS A 186 3.12 -14.71 -11.59
C HIS A 186 2.21 -15.81 -12.13
N ALA A 187 1.33 -16.27 -11.26
CA ALA A 187 0.25 -17.16 -11.63
C ALA A 187 -1.10 -16.61 -11.18
N ILE A 188 -2.16 -16.97 -11.88
CA ILE A 188 -3.54 -16.76 -11.45
C ILE A 188 -4.18 -18.10 -11.17
N VAL A 189 -4.97 -18.18 -10.10
CA VAL A 189 -5.86 -19.29 -9.79
C VAL A 189 -7.26 -18.76 -9.55
N ARG A 190 -8.27 -19.56 -9.89
CA ARG A 190 -9.66 -19.19 -9.61
C ARG A 190 -10.27 -20.09 -8.55
N ARG A 191 -11.06 -19.48 -7.67
CA ARG A 191 -11.77 -20.20 -6.60
C ARG A 191 -12.81 -21.19 -7.14
N THR A 192 -13.30 -21.01 -8.37
CA THR A 192 -14.34 -21.85 -8.98
C THR A 192 -13.84 -23.06 -9.75
N GLU A 193 -12.53 -23.20 -9.95
CA GLU A 193 -11.94 -24.23 -10.81
C GLU A 193 -11.41 -25.45 -10.04
N GLY A 194 -11.68 -25.53 -8.75
CA GLY A 194 -11.31 -26.67 -7.92
C GLY A 194 -11.64 -26.46 -6.44
N PRO A 195 -11.43 -27.49 -5.60
CA PRO A 195 -11.54 -27.37 -4.15
C PRO A 195 -10.67 -26.23 -3.62
N TRP A 196 -11.28 -25.33 -2.85
CA TRP A 196 -10.63 -24.15 -2.29
C TRP A 196 -11.00 -24.01 -0.81
N ASN A 197 -9.99 -24.09 0.06
CA ASN A 197 -10.15 -23.78 1.48
C ASN A 197 -9.29 -22.56 1.81
N GLN A 198 -9.93 -21.48 2.20
CA GLN A 198 -9.24 -20.30 2.70
C GLN A 198 -8.66 -20.61 4.09
N LEU A 199 -7.38 -20.29 4.30
CA LEU A 199 -6.69 -20.49 5.57
C LEU A 199 -6.56 -19.14 6.28
N GLU A 200 -5.38 -18.80 6.78
CA GLU A 200 -5.09 -17.54 7.45
C GLU A 200 -4.75 -16.39 6.49
N ARG A 201 -4.89 -15.14 6.97
CA ARG A 201 -4.38 -13.95 6.27
C ARG A 201 -2.87 -13.85 6.43
N ALA A 202 -2.20 -13.29 5.44
CA ALA A 202 -0.79 -12.96 5.57
C ALA A 202 -0.60 -11.80 6.59
N PRO A 203 0.59 -11.67 7.20
CA PRO A 203 0.90 -10.52 8.05
C PRO A 203 0.83 -9.22 7.24
N LEU A 204 0.75 -8.08 7.93
CA LEU A 204 0.82 -6.76 7.31
C LEU A 204 2.05 -6.68 6.40
N ASP A 205 1.88 -6.15 5.20
CA ASP A 205 2.94 -5.81 4.27
C ASP A 205 2.98 -4.29 4.15
N ARG A 206 3.97 -3.68 4.80
CA ARG A 206 4.15 -2.23 4.78
C ARG A 206 4.84 -1.75 3.50
N GLU A 207 5.46 -2.63 2.72
CA GLU A 207 6.25 -2.21 1.58
C GLU A 207 5.36 -1.56 0.51
N GLY A 208 5.72 -0.35 0.10
CA GLY A 208 4.98 0.43 -0.87
C GLY A 208 4.46 1.77 -0.34
N TRP A 209 3.36 2.22 -0.93
CA TRP A 209 2.74 3.51 -0.61
C TRP A 209 1.93 3.40 0.67
N ASN A 210 2.05 4.40 1.54
CA ASN A 210 1.26 4.50 2.76
C ASN A 210 0.38 5.74 2.74
N TYR A 211 -0.89 5.58 3.10
CA TYR A 211 -1.83 6.66 3.38
C TYR A 211 -2.49 6.43 4.74
N ALA A 212 -2.39 7.42 5.63
CA ALA A 212 -2.92 7.28 6.98
C ALA A 212 -3.60 8.56 7.47
N MET A 213 -4.54 8.41 8.39
CA MET A 213 -5.18 9.54 9.06
C MET A 213 -5.42 9.19 10.53
N PHE A 214 -5.09 10.12 11.41
CA PHE A 214 -5.22 9.96 12.85
C PHE A 214 -5.93 11.15 13.46
N GLY A 215 -6.78 10.90 14.44
CA GLY A 215 -7.45 11.90 15.26
C GLY A 215 -7.15 11.70 16.73
N GLY A 216 -7.27 12.76 17.52
CA GLY A 216 -7.02 12.70 18.95
C GLY A 216 -6.94 14.07 19.59
N ILE A 217 -6.07 14.17 20.60
CA ILE A 217 -5.89 15.36 21.40
C ILE A 217 -4.44 15.84 21.35
N GLY A 218 -4.25 17.15 21.48
CA GLY A 218 -2.93 17.76 21.60
C GLY A 218 -2.95 18.93 22.57
N THR A 219 -1.81 19.25 23.18
CA THR A 219 -1.64 20.46 23.98
C THR A 219 -1.22 21.61 23.08
N PHE A 220 -1.86 22.78 23.24
CA PHE A 220 -1.56 23.99 22.45
C PHE A 220 -1.33 25.17 23.39
N GLN A 221 -0.25 25.90 23.18
CA GLN A 221 0.00 27.13 23.91
C GLN A 221 -0.48 28.34 23.09
N SER A 222 -1.22 29.22 23.76
CA SER A 222 -1.68 30.51 23.21
C SER A 222 -0.57 31.55 23.30
N ALA A 223 -0.66 32.62 22.51
CA ALA A 223 0.24 33.76 22.62
C ALA A 223 0.21 34.44 24.01
N ASP A 224 -0.85 34.24 24.80
CA ASP A 224 -0.94 34.71 26.19
C ASP A 224 -0.15 33.83 27.19
N GLY A 225 0.46 32.73 26.71
CA GLY A 225 1.25 31.77 27.49
C GLY A 225 0.44 30.64 28.12
N ARG A 226 -0.90 30.65 28.04
CA ARG A 226 -1.73 29.56 28.57
C ARG A 226 -1.62 28.32 27.69
N LYS A 227 -1.53 27.17 28.34
CA LYS A 227 -1.56 25.84 27.71
C LYS A 227 -2.88 25.17 28.01
N ASP A 228 -3.51 24.61 26.99
CA ASP A 228 -4.68 23.78 27.15
C ASP A 228 -4.74 22.71 26.05
N ASN A 229 -5.59 21.71 26.25
CA ASN A 229 -5.83 20.66 25.29
C ASN A 229 -6.81 21.11 24.20
N GLY A 230 -6.61 20.57 23.01
CA GLY A 230 -7.48 20.77 21.86
C GLY A 230 -7.63 19.50 21.06
N THR A 231 -8.47 19.58 20.02
CA THR A 231 -8.57 18.51 19.03
C THR A 231 -7.35 18.55 18.13
N ALA A 232 -6.84 17.39 17.76
CA ALA A 232 -5.70 17.22 16.89
C ALA A 232 -5.99 16.14 15.84
N THR A 233 -5.65 16.40 14.59
CA THR A 233 -5.79 15.47 13.48
C THR A 233 -4.53 15.54 12.63
N THR A 234 -4.07 14.40 12.10
CA THR A 234 -2.99 14.41 11.11
C THR A 234 -3.29 13.47 9.96
N ILE A 235 -2.95 13.90 8.74
CA ILE A 235 -3.04 13.14 7.50
C ILE A 235 -1.63 12.86 7.03
N GLN A 236 -1.38 11.63 6.59
CA GLN A 236 -0.07 11.16 6.20
C GLN A 236 -0.10 10.51 4.83
N LEU A 237 0.93 10.80 4.03
CA LEU A 237 1.19 10.16 2.75
C LEU A 237 2.68 9.89 2.63
N GLY A 238 3.07 8.67 2.32
CA GLY A 238 4.48 8.30 2.29
C GLY A 238 4.78 7.01 1.55
N TYR A 239 6.02 6.56 1.67
CA TYR A 239 6.50 5.35 1.05
C TYR A 239 7.42 4.59 2.01
N PHE A 240 7.22 3.28 2.08
CA PHE A 240 7.99 2.31 2.86
C PHE A 240 8.80 1.46 1.89
N PRO A 241 10.08 1.77 1.67
CA PRO A 241 10.94 0.94 0.81
C PRO A 241 11.28 -0.42 1.43
N ARG A 242 11.07 -0.59 2.73
CA ARG A 242 11.13 -1.87 3.44
C ARG A 242 10.07 -1.91 4.52
N HIS A 243 9.78 -3.12 4.97
CA HIS A 243 8.80 -3.38 6.01
C HIS A 243 9.04 -2.58 7.31
N GLU A 244 10.30 -2.34 7.69
CA GLU A 244 10.62 -1.75 8.99
C GLU A 244 10.72 -0.22 8.98
N PHE A 245 10.89 0.41 7.81
CA PHE A 245 11.13 1.86 7.74
C PHE A 245 10.42 2.55 6.58
N GLY A 246 9.90 3.75 6.84
CA GLY A 246 9.18 4.55 5.87
C GLY A 246 9.46 6.04 5.99
N ILE A 247 9.29 6.74 4.88
CA ILE A 247 9.39 8.20 4.79
C ILE A 247 8.01 8.74 4.47
N VAL A 248 7.51 9.64 5.30
CA VAL A 248 6.10 10.05 5.29
C VAL A 248 5.98 11.57 5.39
N GLY A 249 5.29 12.19 4.44
CA GLY A 249 4.82 13.57 4.57
C GLY A 249 3.58 13.61 5.45
N SER A 250 3.49 14.61 6.33
CA SER A 250 2.48 14.70 7.37
C SER A 250 1.91 16.11 7.42
N ILE A 251 0.58 16.20 7.41
CA ILE A 251 -0.19 17.44 7.52
C ILE A 251 -1.01 17.35 8.79
N PHE A 252 -0.60 18.13 9.80
CA PHE A 252 -1.26 18.23 11.08
C PHE A 252 -2.21 19.43 11.11
N PHE A 253 -3.35 19.25 11.76
CA PHE A 253 -4.31 20.28 12.11
C PHE A 253 -4.69 20.15 13.58
N GLY A 254 -4.61 21.25 14.31
CA GLY A 254 -5.00 21.33 15.72
C GLY A 254 -5.84 22.55 15.97
N TRP A 255 -6.81 22.46 16.89
CA TRP A 255 -7.56 23.64 17.31
C TRP A 255 -8.10 23.53 18.73
N ARG A 256 -8.24 24.69 19.36
CA ARG A 256 -8.96 24.88 20.63
C ARG A 256 -9.55 26.28 20.70
N GLN A 257 -10.38 26.51 21.72
CA GLN A 257 -10.77 27.87 22.10
C GLN A 257 -9.65 28.52 22.95
N ASN A 258 -9.47 29.83 22.78
CA ASN A 258 -8.58 30.63 23.59
C ASN A 258 -9.34 31.31 24.74
N ILE A 259 -8.68 32.22 25.47
CA ILE A 259 -9.26 32.84 26.67
C ILE A 259 -10.38 33.86 26.39
N VAL A 260 -10.53 34.29 25.14
CA VAL A 260 -11.60 35.21 24.70
C VAL A 260 -12.67 34.45 23.89
N ASP A 261 -12.74 33.13 24.05
CA ASP A 261 -13.65 32.23 23.33
C ASP A 261 -13.49 32.24 21.79
N GLU A 262 -12.35 32.73 21.30
CA GLU A 262 -11.99 32.71 19.88
C GLU A 262 -11.11 31.49 19.54
N THR A 263 -10.88 31.26 18.25
CA THR A 263 -10.19 30.04 17.79
C THR A 263 -8.68 30.23 17.81
N LEU A 264 -7.97 29.31 18.46
CA LEU A 264 -6.57 29.01 18.18
C LEU A 264 -6.55 27.81 17.23
N PHE A 265 -5.95 28.00 16.05
CA PHE A 265 -5.75 26.98 15.04
C PHE A 265 -4.26 26.81 14.75
N GLU A 266 -3.80 25.58 14.71
CA GLU A 266 -2.42 25.24 14.37
C GLU A 266 -2.41 24.29 13.18
N SER A 267 -1.48 24.54 12.26
CA SER A 267 -1.17 23.65 11.15
C SER A 267 0.32 23.34 11.11
N ARG A 268 0.68 22.10 10.81
CA ARG A 268 2.08 21.71 10.62
C ARG A 268 2.23 20.88 9.36
N TYR A 269 3.32 21.11 8.65
CA TYR A 269 3.69 20.41 7.42
C TYR A 269 5.08 19.84 7.62
N THR A 270 5.16 18.53 7.86
CA THR A 270 6.40 17.86 8.29
C THR A 270 6.73 16.70 7.39
N LEU A 271 8.02 16.38 7.32
CA LEU A 271 8.52 15.14 6.78
C LEU A 271 8.98 14.27 7.96
N GLU A 272 8.53 13.02 8.00
CA GLU A 272 8.76 12.06 9.07
C GLU A 272 9.52 10.84 8.54
N LEU A 273 10.48 10.37 9.32
CA LEU A 273 11.01 9.03 9.24
C LEU A 273 10.29 8.17 10.29
N GLN A 274 9.69 7.08 9.87
CA GLN A 274 8.97 6.14 10.71
C GLN A 274 9.72 4.80 10.73
N GLY A 275 9.80 4.17 11.90
CA GLY A 275 10.47 2.89 12.09
C GLY A 275 9.71 1.97 13.04
N TYR A 276 9.62 0.68 12.70
CA TYR A 276 8.96 -0.36 13.50
C TYR A 276 9.95 -1.52 13.75
N PRO A 277 10.84 -1.43 14.75
CA PRO A 277 11.85 -2.47 14.97
C PRO A 277 11.33 -3.69 15.74
N ILE A 278 10.15 -3.61 16.36
CA ILE A 278 9.62 -4.68 17.22
C ILE A 278 8.33 -5.20 16.59
N HIS A 279 8.33 -6.49 16.26
CA HIS A 279 7.22 -7.20 15.64
C HIS A 279 6.85 -8.43 16.50
N THR A 280 5.63 -8.46 17.04
CA THR A 280 5.12 -9.58 17.86
C THR A 280 3.73 -9.97 17.37
N GLY A 281 3.68 -10.87 16.40
CA GLY A 281 2.42 -11.26 15.74
C GLY A 281 1.77 -10.05 15.06
N PRO A 282 0.48 -9.76 15.31
CA PRO A 282 -0.18 -8.58 14.74
C PRO A 282 0.18 -7.27 15.45
N LEU A 283 0.92 -7.32 16.55
CA LEU A 283 1.30 -6.14 17.33
C LEU A 283 2.69 -5.65 16.93
N GLN A 284 2.77 -4.35 16.67
CA GLN A 284 3.90 -3.72 16.02
C GLN A 284 4.25 -2.46 16.83
N VAL A 285 5.51 -2.32 17.24
CA VAL A 285 5.94 -1.20 18.08
C VAL A 285 7.06 -0.45 17.38
N GLY A 286 6.92 0.86 17.34
CA GLY A 286 7.77 1.73 16.57
C GLY A 286 7.86 3.15 17.11
N GLY A 287 8.47 4.01 16.30
CA GLY A 287 8.61 5.42 16.59
C GLY A 287 8.76 6.22 15.31
N TYR A 288 8.65 7.53 15.46
CA TYR A 288 8.83 8.45 14.36
C TYR A 288 9.63 9.68 14.82
N LEU A 289 10.30 10.30 13.86
CA LEU A 289 11.00 11.57 14.05
C LEU A 289 10.92 12.38 12.76
N GLY A 290 10.84 13.70 12.88
CA GLY A 290 10.66 14.54 11.71
C GLY A 290 10.81 16.02 11.98
N GLY A 291 10.67 16.79 10.92
CA GLY A 291 10.69 18.24 10.99
C GLY A 291 10.05 18.91 9.79
N GLY A 292 9.78 20.20 9.92
CA GLY A 292 9.14 20.99 8.88
C GLY A 292 8.71 22.37 9.35
N GLY A 293 7.59 22.87 8.83
CA GLY A 293 7.04 24.17 9.18
C GLY A 293 5.78 24.05 10.03
N ALA A 294 5.57 25.01 10.93
CA ALA A 294 4.34 25.17 11.71
C ALA A 294 3.83 26.61 11.59
N TYR A 295 2.50 26.74 11.55
CA TYR A 295 1.79 27.99 11.56
C TYR A 295 0.67 27.93 12.60
N ARG A 296 0.68 28.90 13.51
CA ARG A 296 -0.40 29.17 14.45
C ARG A 296 -1.16 30.40 14.00
N PHE A 297 -2.47 30.29 14.01
CA PHE A 297 -3.42 31.38 13.84
C PHE A 297 -4.24 31.47 15.10
N GLU A 298 -4.30 32.65 15.71
CA GLU A 298 -5.06 32.85 16.92
C GLU A 298 -5.70 34.23 16.88
N ASP A 299 -7.04 34.23 16.87
CA ASP A 299 -7.83 35.44 16.81
C ASP A 299 -7.96 36.08 18.21
N GLY A 300 -8.14 37.40 18.27
CA GLY A 300 -8.48 38.10 19.51
C GLY A 300 -7.33 38.30 20.51
N ILE A 301 -6.14 37.77 20.20
CA ILE A 301 -4.93 37.90 21.04
C ILE A 301 -3.80 38.57 20.24
N PRO A 302 -3.24 39.71 20.71
CA PRO A 302 -2.08 40.33 20.07
C PRO A 302 -0.90 39.36 19.96
N GLY A 303 -0.36 39.19 18.76
CA GLY A 303 0.72 38.24 18.50
C GLY A 303 0.28 36.77 18.37
N GLY A 304 -1.02 36.51 18.26
CA GLY A 304 -1.58 35.17 18.08
C GLY A 304 -1.05 34.41 16.86
N ASN A 305 -0.78 35.13 15.77
CA ASN A 305 -0.29 34.57 14.53
C ASN A 305 1.24 34.42 14.54
N ALA A 306 1.73 33.19 14.35
CA ALA A 306 3.16 32.89 14.35
C ALA A 306 3.51 31.80 13.33
N GLY A 307 4.68 31.92 12.70
CA GLY A 307 5.29 30.89 11.87
C GLY A 307 6.61 30.43 12.49
N SER A 308 6.90 29.13 12.45
CA SER A 308 8.14 28.59 12.99
C SER A 308 8.54 27.27 12.33
N THR A 309 9.73 26.78 12.65
CA THR A 309 10.11 25.39 12.38
C THR A 309 9.48 24.45 13.40
N ALA A 310 9.01 23.30 12.94
CA ALA A 310 8.54 22.21 13.79
C ALA A 310 9.58 21.10 13.83
N LEU A 311 9.85 20.57 15.03
CA LEU A 311 10.50 19.28 15.24
C LEU A 311 9.52 18.36 15.93
N ILE A 312 9.37 17.15 15.42
CA ILE A 312 8.41 16.17 15.94
C ILE A 312 9.10 14.84 16.19
N GLY A 313 8.60 14.10 17.17
CA GLY A 313 8.97 12.72 17.36
C GLY A 313 8.12 12.05 18.41
N GLY A 314 8.06 10.73 18.38
CA GLY A 314 7.15 10.00 19.24
C GLY A 314 7.25 8.49 19.11
N GLY A 315 6.44 7.82 19.93
CA GLY A 315 6.24 6.37 19.90
C GLY A 315 4.96 6.02 19.15
N MET A 316 4.95 4.82 18.56
CA MET A 316 3.80 4.26 17.86
C MET A 316 3.57 2.82 18.26
N ILE A 317 2.29 2.46 18.38
CA ILE A 317 1.83 1.09 18.50
C ILE A 317 0.85 0.86 17.37
N GLN A 318 1.02 -0.24 16.64
CA GLN A 318 0.20 -0.58 15.49
C GLN A 318 -0.31 -2.01 15.64
N LEU A 319 -1.58 -2.20 15.31
CA LEU A 319 -2.27 -3.48 15.30
C LEU A 319 -2.68 -3.79 13.86
N ASP A 320 -2.15 -4.87 13.33
CA ASP A 320 -2.43 -5.34 11.99
C ASP A 320 -3.88 -5.83 11.91
N ILE A 321 -4.69 -5.19 11.05
CA ILE A 321 -6.07 -5.62 10.79
C ILE A 321 -6.06 -6.64 9.65
N ASN A 322 -5.32 -6.36 8.58
CA ASN A 322 -5.06 -7.28 7.49
C ASN A 322 -3.67 -6.99 6.87
N THR A 323 -3.41 -7.50 5.68
CA THR A 323 -2.12 -7.34 4.98
C THR A 323 -1.80 -5.92 4.54
N ARG A 324 -2.78 -5.01 4.49
CA ARG A 324 -2.63 -3.64 4.00
C ARG A 324 -3.19 -2.59 4.94
N LEU A 325 -3.92 -2.97 5.99
CA LEU A 325 -4.64 -2.08 6.88
C LEU A 325 -4.20 -2.32 8.32
N ALA A 326 -3.94 -1.24 9.05
CA ALA A 326 -3.58 -1.31 10.44
C ALA A 326 -4.20 -0.17 11.27
N LEU A 327 -4.57 -0.51 12.50
CA LEU A 327 -4.97 0.47 13.52
C LEU A 327 -3.72 0.95 14.23
N THR A 328 -3.50 2.25 14.31
CA THR A 328 -2.29 2.82 14.90
C THR A 328 -2.64 3.82 15.99
N ALA A 329 -1.98 3.67 17.14
CA ALA A 329 -1.93 4.66 18.21
C ALA A 329 -0.54 5.32 18.21
N ARG A 330 -0.51 6.62 18.47
CA ARG A 330 0.70 7.45 18.44
C ARG A 330 0.72 8.40 19.62
N LEU A 331 1.88 8.53 20.23
CA LEU A 331 2.15 9.50 21.28
C LEU A 331 3.35 10.34 20.85
N GLY A 332 3.13 11.63 20.67
CA GLY A 332 4.10 12.56 20.11
C GLY A 332 4.51 13.67 21.05
N LEU A 333 5.73 14.16 20.82
CA LEU A 333 6.27 15.42 21.32
C LEU A 333 6.60 16.29 20.11
N THR A 334 6.16 17.53 20.17
CA THR A 334 6.41 18.54 19.14
C THR A 334 7.07 19.76 19.78
N ARG A 335 8.06 20.33 19.10
CA ARG A 335 8.61 21.65 19.39
C ARG A 335 8.37 22.57 18.20
N ALA A 336 7.57 23.60 18.41
CA ALA A 336 7.29 24.67 17.43
C ALA A 336 6.96 25.95 18.22
N HIS A 337 7.16 27.12 17.62
CA HIS A 337 6.87 28.43 18.24
C HIS A 337 7.61 28.66 19.58
N ASP A 338 8.78 28.04 19.75
CA ASP A 338 9.52 27.96 21.04
C ASP A 338 8.76 27.24 22.17
N GLU A 339 7.70 26.54 21.82
CA GLU A 339 6.81 25.82 22.72
C GLU A 339 7.03 24.32 22.59
N ARG A 340 6.74 23.61 23.68
CA ARG A 340 6.65 22.14 23.70
C ARG A 340 5.19 21.74 23.78
N MET A 341 4.80 20.88 22.87
CA MET A 341 3.46 20.32 22.74
C MET A 341 3.55 18.79 22.79
N THR A 342 2.51 18.17 23.31
CA THR A 342 2.33 16.71 23.32
C THR A 342 1.05 16.37 22.57
N ASP A 343 1.07 15.27 21.84
CA ASP A 343 -0.11 14.74 21.15
C ASP A 343 -0.34 13.26 21.45
N ALA A 344 -1.60 12.88 21.50
CA ALA A 344 -2.05 11.51 21.63
C ALA A 344 -3.13 11.26 20.57
N MET A 345 -2.83 10.36 19.65
CA MET A 345 -3.63 10.13 18.45
C MET A 345 -3.89 8.65 18.20
N PHE A 346 -5.01 8.37 17.56
CA PHE A 346 -5.36 7.04 17.07
C PHE A 346 -5.96 7.15 15.67
N GLY A 347 -5.83 6.11 14.86
CA GLY A 347 -6.39 6.11 13.51
C GLY A 347 -5.97 4.94 12.66
N LEU A 348 -6.21 5.05 11.36
CA LEU A 348 -5.95 3.98 10.40
C LEU A 348 -4.78 4.35 9.48
N ALA A 349 -3.96 3.34 9.18
CA ALA A 349 -2.94 3.39 8.14
C ALA A 349 -3.24 2.32 7.10
N VAL A 350 -3.16 2.70 5.82
CA VAL A 350 -3.28 1.81 4.67
C VAL A 350 -1.95 1.81 3.92
N TYR A 351 -1.45 0.62 3.60
CA TYR A 351 -0.21 0.32 2.88
C TYR A 351 -0.49 -0.33 1.52
#